data_AF-A0A6G8B1Y5-F1
#
_entry.id   AF-A0A6G8B1Y5-F1
#
_cell.length_a   1.000
_cell.length_b   1.000
_cell.length_c   1.000
_cell.angle_alpha   90.00
_cell.angle_beta   90.00
_cell.angle_gamma   90.00
#
_symmetry.space_group_name_H-M   'P 1'
#
loop_
_entity.id
_entity.type
_entity.pdbx_description
1 polymer ?
#
loop_
_entity_poly.entity_id
_entity_poly.type
_entity_poly.pdbx_seq_one_letter_code
_entity_poly.pdbx_strand_id
1 'polypeptide(L)'
;MIILVEILFALLIAGIGALLLKNQHGFLGIPAASIQKTALYFGIWLLVLALLMLVCILIWGSAPWPVTGILILAMGSTMLLGIIVSQKMFR
;
A
#
# COMPACT_ATOMS: atom_id res chain seq x y z
N MET A 1 -22.69 3.27 2.99
CA MET A 1 -21.85 3.91 1.96
C MET A 1 -20.38 4.01 2.37
N ILE A 2 -20.07 4.51 3.57
CA ILE A 2 -18.68 4.70 4.05
C ILE A 2 -17.89 3.38 4.14
N ILE A 3 -18.45 2.33 4.75
CA ILE A 3 -17.80 1.01 4.91
C ILE A 3 -17.41 0.38 3.55
N LEU A 4 -18.25 0.53 2.52
CA LEU A 4 -17.95 -0.03 1.19
C LEU A 4 -16.74 0.66 0.56
N VAL A 5 -16.61 1.98 0.73
CA VAL A 5 -15.45 2.75 0.26
C VAL A 5 -14.18 2.35 1.01
N GLU A 6 -14.26 2.15 2.32
CA GLU A 6 -13.13 1.71 3.15
C GLU A 6 -12.63 0.32 2.76
N ILE A 7 -13.55 -0.62 2.50
CA ILE A 7 -13.20 -1.95 1.99
C ILE A 7 -12.53 -1.85 0.62
N LEU A 8 -13.04 -0.99 -0.27
CA LEU A 8 -12.44 -0.75 -1.58
C LEU A 8 -11.02 -0.22 -1.47
N PHE A 9 -10.78 0.74 -0.56
CA PHE A 9 -9.46 1.27 -0.28
C PHE A 9 -8.51 0.21 0.27
N ALA A 10 -8.96 -0.62 1.21
CA ALA A 10 -8.17 -1.73 1.73
C ALA A 10 -7.76 -2.70 0.61
N LEU A 11 -8.68 -3.02 -0.30
CA LEU A 11 -8.44 -3.86 -1.48
C LEU A 11 -7.43 -3.21 -2.45
N LEU A 12 -7.52 -1.90 -2.64
CA LEU A 12 -6.62 -1.14 -3.51
C LEU A 12 -5.19 -1.11 -2.94
N ILE A 13 -5.05 -0.83 -1.64
CA ILE A 13 -3.77 -0.86 -0.92
C ILE A 13 -3.16 -2.27 -0.96
N ALA A 14 -3.97 -3.31 -0.69
CA ALA A 14 -3.55 -4.70 -0.80
C ALA A 14 -3.10 -5.07 -2.22
N GLY A 15 -3.85 -4.61 -3.23
CA GLY A 15 -3.53 -4.82 -4.64
C GLY A 15 -2.21 -4.19 -5.04
N ILE A 16 -1.95 -2.96 -4.60
CA ILE A 16 -0.66 -2.27 -4.82
C ILE A 16 0.48 -3.04 -4.13
N GLY A 17 0.29 -3.44 -2.88
CA GLY A 17 1.27 -4.24 -2.12
C GLY A 17 1.59 -5.57 -2.81
N ALA A 18 0.57 -6.29 -3.26
CA ALA A 18 0.71 -7.55 -3.97
C ALA A 18 1.37 -7.36 -5.35
N LEU A 19 1.07 -6.29 -6.08
CA LEU A 19 1.71 -5.97 -7.36
C LEU A 19 3.21 -5.67 -7.19
N LEU A 20 3.58 -4.92 -6.16
CA LEU A 20 4.98 -4.67 -5.81
C LEU A 20 5.70 -5.97 -5.49
N LEU A 21 5.06 -6.86 -4.74
CA LEU A 21 5.62 -8.17 -4.40
C LEU A 21 5.66 -9.14 -5.59
N LYS A 22 4.75 -9.03 -6.55
CA LYS A 22 4.78 -9.88 -7.75
C LYS A 22 5.87 -9.42 -8.73
N ASN A 23 6.10 -8.13 -8.81
CA ASN A 23 7.01 -7.50 -9.78
C ASN A 23 8.35 -7.08 -9.14
N GLN A 24 8.79 -7.76 -8.07
CA GLN A 24 10.04 -7.47 -7.36
C GLN A 24 11.30 -7.61 -8.24
N HIS A 25 11.21 -8.41 -9.30
CA HIS A 25 12.31 -8.69 -10.23
C HIS A 25 12.36 -7.71 -11.42
N GLY A 26 11.48 -6.72 -11.47
CA GLY A 26 11.43 -5.71 -12.51
C GLY A 26 10.10 -4.99 -12.49
N PHE A 27 10.11 -3.71 -12.12
CA PHE A 27 8.92 -2.86 -12.07
C PHE A 27 9.11 -1.72 -13.07
N LEU A 28 8.20 -1.57 -14.04
CA LEU A 28 8.17 -0.45 -14.98
C LEU A 28 9.51 -0.16 -15.71
N GLY A 29 10.26 -1.20 -16.09
CA GLY A 29 11.52 -1.06 -16.83
C GLY A 29 12.76 -0.76 -15.98
N ILE A 30 12.63 -0.74 -14.65
CA ILE A 30 13.73 -0.43 -13.74
C ILE A 30 14.45 -1.73 -13.33
N PRO A 31 15.79 -1.78 -13.38
CA PRO A 31 16.55 -2.99 -13.06
C PRO A 31 16.35 -3.45 -11.60
N ALA A 32 16.18 -4.77 -11.45
CA ALA A 32 15.84 -5.45 -10.18
C ALA A 32 16.76 -5.06 -9.01
N ALA A 33 18.04 -4.82 -9.27
CA ALA A 33 19.05 -4.52 -8.24
C ALA A 33 18.71 -3.29 -7.39
N SER A 34 18.04 -2.27 -7.98
CA SER A 34 17.65 -1.07 -7.26
C SER A 34 16.28 -1.22 -6.59
N ILE A 35 15.33 -1.89 -7.23
CA ILE A 35 13.92 -1.89 -6.79
C ILE A 35 13.57 -3.04 -5.87
N GLN A 36 14.22 -4.18 -5.96
CA GLN A 36 13.81 -5.39 -5.24
C GLN A 36 13.63 -5.15 -3.74
N LYS A 37 14.59 -4.47 -3.09
CA LYS A 37 14.48 -4.15 -1.65
C LYS A 37 13.31 -3.20 -1.37
N THR A 38 13.17 -2.12 -2.14
CA THR A 38 12.09 -1.14 -1.95
C THR A 38 10.71 -1.76 -2.18
N ALA A 39 10.55 -2.55 -3.25
CA ALA A 39 9.31 -3.23 -3.58
C ALA A 39 8.93 -4.28 -2.53
N LEU A 40 9.91 -4.99 -1.97
CA LEU A 40 9.68 -5.98 -0.91
C LEU A 40 9.26 -5.31 0.40
N TYR A 41 10.00 -4.29 0.87
CA TYR A 41 9.65 -3.56 2.10
C TYR A 41 8.30 -2.86 2.00
N PHE A 42 8.06 -2.08 0.94
CA PHE A 42 6.77 -1.39 0.77
C PHE A 42 5.63 -2.35 0.46
N GLY A 43 5.88 -3.43 -0.27
CA GLY A 43 4.87 -4.43 -0.58
C GLY A 43 4.33 -5.13 0.67
N ILE A 44 5.23 -5.58 1.56
CA ILE A 44 4.85 -6.15 2.86
C ILE A 44 4.17 -5.10 3.72
N TRP A 45 4.72 -3.88 3.80
CA TRP A 45 4.16 -2.80 4.62
C TRP A 45 2.73 -2.42 4.22
N LEU A 46 2.47 -2.29 2.93
CA LEU A 46 1.13 -1.98 2.40
C LEU A 46 0.15 -3.13 2.63
N LEU A 47 0.60 -4.38 2.49
CA LEU A 47 -0.25 -5.54 2.84
C LEU A 47 -0.62 -5.56 4.32
N VAL A 48 0.33 -5.28 5.21
CA VAL A 48 0.08 -5.20 6.65
C VAL A 48 -0.93 -4.08 6.96
N LEU A 49 -0.77 -2.90 6.34
CA LEU A 49 -1.71 -1.79 6.49
C LEU A 49 -3.12 -2.14 6.00
N ALA A 50 -3.24 -2.81 4.85
CA ALA A 50 -4.53 -3.26 4.33
C ALA A 50 -5.21 -4.28 5.25
N LEU A 51 -4.43 -5.20 5.83
CA LEU A 51 -4.92 -6.19 6.78
C LEU A 51 -5.37 -5.51 8.09
N LEU A 52 -4.59 -4.55 8.60
CA LEU A 52 -4.96 -3.73 9.76
C LEU A 52 -6.24 -2.95 9.53
N MET A 53 -6.41 -2.41 8.32
CA MET A 53 -7.61 -1.68 7.93
C MET A 53 -8.83 -2.61 7.90
N LEU A 54 -8.73 -3.80 7.30
CA LEU A 54 -9.80 -4.80 7.32
C LEU A 54 -10.17 -5.23 8.75
N VAL A 55 -9.17 -5.46 9.61
CA VAL A 55 -9.40 -5.81 11.02
C VAL A 55 -10.09 -4.66 11.75
N CYS A 56 -9.68 -3.41 11.53
CA CYS A 56 -10.37 -2.25 12.11
C CYS A 56 -11.83 -2.14 11.64
N ILE A 57 -12.09 -2.35 10.36
CA ILE A 57 -13.46 -2.32 9.81
C ILE A 57 -14.33 -3.41 10.46
N LEU A 58 -13.77 -4.61 10.69
CA LEU A 58 -14.48 -5.73 11.32
C LEU A 58 -14.75 -5.53 12.82
N ILE A 59 -13.80 -4.95 13.57
CA ILE A 59 -13.91 -4.78 15.02
C ILE A 59 -14.71 -3.53 15.39
N TRP A 60 -14.48 -2.42 14.69
CA TRP A 60 -15.02 -1.12 15.06
C TRP A 60 -16.18 -0.65 14.19
N GLY A 61 -16.50 -1.37 13.11
CA GLY A 61 -17.69 -1.14 12.30
C GLY A 61 -17.84 0.32 11.87
N SER A 62 -18.87 1.00 12.38
CA SER A 62 -19.25 2.37 12.05
C SER A 62 -18.42 3.48 12.73
N ALA A 63 -17.41 3.15 13.55
CA ALA A 63 -16.51 4.16 14.11
C ALA A 63 -15.44 4.56 13.07
N PRO A 64 -15.49 5.78 12.48
CA PRO A 64 -14.65 6.11 11.31
C PRO A 64 -13.20 6.45 11.66
N TRP A 65 -12.98 6.89 12.90
CA TRP A 65 -11.71 7.44 13.38
C TRP A 65 -10.49 6.53 13.20
N PRO A 66 -10.56 5.23 13.54
CA PRO A 66 -9.39 4.37 13.49
C PRO A 66 -9.04 3.94 12.06
N VAL A 67 -10.07 3.69 11.23
CA VAL A 67 -9.90 3.38 9.81
C VAL A 67 -9.27 4.57 9.09
N THR A 68 -9.73 5.80 9.40
CA THR A 68 -9.19 7.04 8.83
C THR A 68 -7.70 7.23 9.18
N GLY A 69 -7.29 6.95 10.41
CA GLY A 69 -5.88 7.04 10.82
C GLY A 69 -4.98 6.08 10.03
N ILE A 70 -5.42 4.84 9.83
CA ILE A 70 -4.70 3.85 9.02
C ILE A 70 -4.67 4.27 7.54
N LEU A 71 -5.78 4.84 7.04
CA LEU A 71 -5.89 5.31 5.67
C LEU A 71 -4.90 6.43 5.38
N ILE A 72 -4.76 7.40 6.28
CA ILE A 72 -3.78 8.50 6.14
C ILE A 72 -2.34 7.95 6.09
N LEU A 73 -2.01 6.99 6.95
CA LEU A 73 -0.70 6.32 6.93
C LEU A 73 -0.46 5.56 5.63
N ALA A 74 -1.48 4.86 5.13
CA ALA A 74 -1.39 4.16 3.86
C ALA A 74 -1.17 5.13 2.69
N MET A 75 -1.94 6.22 2.63
CA MET A 75 -1.80 7.26 1.61
C MET A 75 -0.40 7.87 1.61
N GLY A 76 0.11 8.26 2.79
CA GLY A 76 1.46 8.80 2.94
C GLY A 76 2.54 7.79 2.50
N SER A 77 2.36 6.51 2.85
CA SER A 77 3.28 5.44 2.43
C SER A 77 3.26 5.24 0.91
N THR A 78 2.08 5.23 0.28
CA THR A 78 1.99 5.15 -1.20
C THR A 78 2.57 6.37 -1.89
N MET A 79 2.44 7.57 -1.32
CA MET A 79 3.03 8.78 -1.88
C MET A 79 4.56 8.73 -1.82
N LEU A 80 5.13 8.32 -0.68
CA LEU A 80 6.57 8.11 -0.55
C LEU A 80 7.08 7.05 -1.52
N LEU A 81 6.36 5.94 -1.68
CA LEU A 81 6.67 4.92 -2.67
C LEU A 81 6.69 5.52 -4.09
N GLY A 82 5.68 6.31 -4.46
CA GLY A 82 5.61 6.98 -5.76
C GLY A 82 6.80 7.89 -6.01
N ILE A 83 7.22 8.66 -5.00
CA ILE A 83 8.42 9.51 -5.07
C ILE A 83 9.68 8.65 -5.27
N ILE A 84 9.87 7.60 -4.47
CA ILE A 84 11.07 6.74 -4.56
C ILE A 84 11.14 6.02 -5.91
N VAL A 85 10.02 5.48 -6.39
CA VAL A 85 9.95 4.81 -7.70
C VAL A 85 10.22 5.81 -8.82
N SER A 86 9.61 7.00 -8.77
CA SER A 86 9.86 8.06 -9.75
C SER A 86 11.33 8.48 -9.77
N GLN A 87 11.95 8.67 -8.60
CA GLN A 87 13.37 9.00 -8.50
C GLN A 87 14.27 7.92 -9.12
N LYS A 88 13.88 6.64 -9.00
CA LYS A 88 14.61 5.50 -9.59
C LYS A 88 14.34 5.28 -11.08
N MET A 89 13.26 5.84 -11.63
CA MET A 89 12.99 5.81 -13.07
C MET A 89 13.75 6.87 -13.85
N PHE A 90 13.94 8.06 -13.26
CA PHE A 90 14.49 9.23 -13.94
C PHE A 90 15.96 9.54 -13.58
N ARG A 91 16.60 8.73 -12.74
CA ARG A 91 18.06 8.72 -12.51
C ARG A 91 18.64 7.42 -13.01
#